data_AF-A0A2V2FKT2-F1
#
_entry.id   AF-A0A2V2FKT2-F1
#
_cell.length_a   1.000
_cell.length_b   1.000
_cell.length_c   1.000
_cell.angle_alpha   90.00
_cell.angle_beta   90.00
_cell.angle_gamma   90.00
#
_symmetry.space_group_name_H-M   'P 1'
#
loop_
_entity.id
_entity.type
_entity.pdbx_description
1 polymer ?
#
loop_
_entity_poly.entity_id
_entity_poly.type
_entity_poly.pdbx_seq_one_letter_code
_entity_poly.pdbx_strand_id
1 'polypeptide(L)'
;MKRMKRRLLFYIFVACMAFMAACSGNEPEEQHVDLSDPVGGDGIYTTAELMDFIENGQSDTATLGASIDLGGEILSITQTRGSITIRGNGFSITGNGDCVIRLEDGCTLRLEDVSLIGGRNAIGCLGDAAIGGTFSINSVAHCITGVGDLTVAQNSKLQLSSNVGCGVKAKGLSLLQGSEIVANGALGAISIAGDDLLLDEATTLIATTDENYNALKCEGTLLMRNGATLHVTNNGEYHGAEIHDLSVEGVAALEAVGGGKGVGVFLFEQEKDVYFVGSCTPELRFEVGNGSVTFVADASEIPEPENENEEDGTEPDAVAMEEP
;
A
#
# COMPACT_ATOMS: atom_id res chain seq x y z
N MET A 1 -77.04 -18.23 -48.64
CA MET A 1 -76.02 -19.26 -48.29
C MET A 1 -74.72 -19.26 -49.15
N LYS A 2 -74.72 -18.90 -50.44
CA LYS A 2 -73.50 -18.97 -51.29
C LYS A 2 -72.41 -17.92 -51.00
N ARG A 3 -72.75 -16.71 -50.52
CA ARG A 3 -71.76 -15.64 -50.23
C ARG A 3 -70.94 -15.86 -48.95
N MET A 4 -71.49 -16.56 -47.95
CA MET A 4 -70.84 -16.77 -46.66
C MET A 4 -69.75 -17.85 -46.72
N LYS A 5 -69.99 -18.92 -47.49
CA LYS A 5 -68.97 -19.98 -47.76
C LYS A 5 -67.75 -19.44 -48.51
N ARG A 6 -67.94 -18.47 -49.42
CA ARG A 6 -66.84 -17.85 -50.19
C ARG A 6 -65.93 -16.98 -49.33
N ARG A 7 -66.48 -16.30 -48.31
CA ARG A 7 -65.69 -15.51 -47.35
C ARG A 7 -64.93 -16.40 -46.37
N LEU A 8 -65.56 -17.47 -45.88
CA LEU A 8 -64.90 -18.43 -44.98
C LEU A 8 -63.72 -19.14 -45.64
N LEU A 9 -63.86 -19.57 -46.91
CA LEU A 9 -62.74 -20.12 -47.68
C LEU A 9 -61.60 -19.11 -47.89
N PHE A 10 -61.93 -17.82 -48.05
CA PHE A 10 -60.92 -16.78 -48.20
C PHE A 10 -60.13 -16.55 -46.89
N TYR A 11 -60.81 -16.56 -45.74
CA TYR A 11 -60.14 -16.43 -44.44
C TYR A 11 -59.27 -17.64 -44.10
N ILE A 12 -59.70 -18.86 -44.45
CA ILE A 12 -58.87 -20.07 -44.28
C ILE A 12 -57.64 -20.00 -45.18
N PHE A 13 -57.78 -19.55 -46.42
CA PHE A 13 -56.65 -19.43 -47.35
C PHE A 13 -55.62 -18.38 -46.90
N VAL A 14 -56.08 -17.24 -46.36
CA VAL A 14 -55.20 -16.22 -45.77
C VAL A 14 -54.50 -16.73 -44.51
N ALA A 15 -55.19 -17.48 -43.65
CA ALA A 15 -54.58 -18.08 -42.46
C ALA A 15 -53.53 -19.15 -42.82
N CYS A 16 -53.76 -19.96 -43.86
CA CYS A 16 -52.78 -20.94 -44.34
C CYS A 16 -51.54 -20.28 -44.97
N MET A 17 -51.70 -19.15 -45.67
CA MET A 17 -50.56 -18.38 -46.22
C MET A 17 -49.72 -17.73 -45.11
N ALA A 18 -50.34 -17.26 -44.03
CA ALA A 18 -49.63 -16.71 -42.87
C ALA A 18 -48.85 -17.79 -42.08
N PHE A 19 -49.38 -19.01 -42.01
CA PHE A 19 -48.68 -20.13 -41.35
C PHE A 19 -47.49 -20.65 -42.16
N MET A 20 -47.56 -20.61 -43.50
CA MET A 20 -46.47 -21.02 -44.39
C MET A 20 -45.31 -20.01 -44.44
N ALA A 21 -45.59 -18.72 -44.20
CA ALA A 21 -44.56 -17.67 -44.09
C ALA A 21 -43.86 -17.64 -42.71
N ALA A 22 -44.41 -18.32 -41.70
CA ALA A 22 -43.80 -18.46 -40.37
C ALA A 22 -42.93 -19.73 -40.23
N CYS A 23 -42.82 -20.55 -41.29
CA CYS A 23 -42.03 -21.79 -41.31
C CYS A 23 -40.92 -21.79 -42.38
N SER A 24 -40.63 -20.66 -43.02
CA SER A 24 -39.41 -20.49 -43.82
C SER A 24 -38.25 -20.14 -42.89
N GLY A 25 -37.38 -21.12 -42.66
CA GLY A 25 -36.28 -21.04 -41.71
C GLY A 25 -35.27 -19.94 -41.99
N ASN A 26 -34.76 -19.38 -40.91
CA ASN A 26 -33.32 -19.26 -40.71
C ASN A 26 -33.03 -20.11 -39.46
N GLU A 27 -32.17 -21.12 -39.57
CA GLU A 27 -31.48 -21.62 -38.39
C GLU A 27 -30.78 -20.42 -37.74
N PRO A 28 -30.85 -20.24 -36.41
CA PRO A 28 -30.09 -19.17 -35.78
C PRO A 28 -28.63 -19.45 -36.11
N GLU A 29 -27.97 -18.51 -36.80
CA GLU A 29 -26.51 -18.50 -36.84
C GLU A 29 -26.06 -18.65 -35.39
N GLU A 30 -25.35 -19.73 -35.09
CA GLU A 30 -24.63 -19.83 -33.83
C GLU A 30 -23.77 -18.58 -33.76
N GLN A 31 -24.14 -17.67 -32.84
CA GLN A 31 -23.24 -16.61 -32.44
C GLN A 31 -22.02 -17.31 -31.88
N HIS A 32 -21.01 -17.47 -32.74
CA HIS A 32 -19.65 -17.72 -32.31
C HIS A 32 -19.26 -16.50 -31.49
N VAL A 33 -19.46 -16.58 -30.18
CA VAL A 33 -18.93 -15.60 -29.24
C VAL A 33 -17.43 -15.75 -29.33
N ASP A 34 -16.80 -14.74 -29.89
CA ASP A 34 -15.35 -14.61 -29.87
C ASP A 34 -14.95 -14.26 -28.43
N LEU A 35 -14.46 -15.27 -27.69
CA LEU A 35 -14.00 -15.15 -26.30
C LEU A 35 -12.60 -14.52 -26.19
N SER A 36 -12.06 -13.95 -27.27
CA SER A 36 -10.71 -13.38 -27.29
C SER A 36 -10.62 -11.88 -26.99
N ASP A 37 -11.73 -11.25 -26.58
CA ASP A 37 -11.74 -9.83 -26.18
C ASP A 37 -12.02 -9.69 -24.67
N PRO A 38 -10.98 -9.54 -23.81
CA PRO A 38 -11.16 -9.29 -22.38
C PRO A 38 -11.45 -7.80 -22.15
N VAL A 39 -12.56 -7.32 -22.71
CA VAL A 39 -13.12 -6.00 -22.42
C VAL A 39 -14.62 -6.17 -22.15
N GLY A 40 -14.95 -6.87 -21.06
CA GLY A 40 -16.33 -6.96 -20.61
C GLY A 40 -16.63 -8.05 -19.59
N GLY A 41 -16.29 -7.84 -18.32
CA GLY A 41 -17.02 -8.46 -17.20
C GLY A 41 -16.71 -9.92 -16.84
N ASP A 42 -16.05 -10.70 -17.70
CA ASP A 42 -15.56 -12.02 -17.32
C ASP A 42 -14.24 -11.86 -16.53
N GLY A 43 -14.25 -12.28 -15.26
CA GLY A 43 -13.07 -12.20 -14.40
C GLY A 43 -11.94 -13.10 -14.88
N ILE A 44 -10.75 -12.93 -14.31
CA ILE A 44 -9.60 -13.81 -14.51
C ILE A 44 -9.76 -15.03 -13.58
N TYR A 45 -9.85 -16.23 -14.14
CA TYR A 45 -10.09 -17.48 -13.40
C TYR A 45 -8.87 -18.40 -13.33
N THR A 46 -7.88 -18.16 -14.19
CA THR A 46 -6.72 -19.05 -14.34
C THR A 46 -5.40 -18.29 -14.33
N THR A 47 -4.34 -19.03 -14.02
CA THR A 47 -2.95 -18.55 -14.09
C THR A 47 -2.60 -18.03 -15.49
N ALA A 48 -2.99 -18.75 -16.54
CA ALA A 48 -2.68 -18.37 -17.92
C ALA A 48 -3.32 -17.02 -18.30
N GLU A 49 -4.58 -16.80 -17.91
CA GLU A 49 -5.28 -15.52 -18.14
C GLU A 49 -4.63 -14.38 -17.36
N LEU A 50 -4.17 -14.61 -16.12
CA LEU A 50 -3.48 -13.58 -15.34
C LEU A 50 -2.12 -13.23 -15.94
N MET A 51 -1.35 -14.24 -16.37
CA MET A 51 -0.07 -14.03 -17.04
C MET A 51 -0.26 -13.24 -18.35
N ASP A 52 -1.22 -13.66 -19.19
CA ASP A 52 -1.52 -12.96 -20.44
C ASP A 52 -2.01 -11.53 -20.19
N PHE A 53 -2.83 -11.31 -19.15
CA PHE A 53 -3.20 -9.96 -18.73
C PHE A 53 -1.98 -9.12 -18.36
N ILE A 54 -0.97 -9.66 -17.67
CA ILE A 54 0.25 -8.93 -17.26
C ILE A 54 1.21 -8.70 -18.43
N GLU A 55 1.23 -9.58 -19.43
CA GLU A 55 2.15 -9.46 -20.57
C GLU A 55 1.55 -8.64 -21.73
N ASN A 56 0.29 -8.94 -22.10
CA ASN A 56 -0.33 -8.51 -23.35
C ASN A 56 -1.63 -7.71 -23.16
N GLY A 57 -2.11 -7.55 -21.92
CA GLY A 57 -3.34 -6.84 -21.62
C GLY A 57 -3.37 -5.40 -22.17
N GLN A 58 -4.47 -5.05 -22.84
CA GLN A 58 -4.71 -3.69 -23.33
C GLN A 58 -5.15 -2.71 -22.23
N SER A 59 -5.70 -3.24 -21.14
CA SER A 59 -6.08 -2.49 -19.95
C SER A 59 -5.02 -2.66 -18.86
N ASP A 60 -4.92 -1.66 -18.00
CA ASP A 60 -4.11 -1.69 -16.79
C ASP A 60 -4.88 -2.25 -15.59
N THR A 61 -6.15 -2.64 -15.77
CA THR A 61 -6.98 -3.17 -14.67
C THR A 61 -7.51 -4.56 -14.98
N ALA A 62 -7.24 -5.49 -14.07
CA ALA A 62 -7.83 -6.82 -14.04
C ALA A 62 -8.78 -7.00 -12.86
N THR A 63 -9.73 -7.92 -13.00
CA THR A 63 -10.60 -8.36 -11.91
C THR A 63 -10.53 -9.88 -11.80
N LEU A 64 -10.25 -10.41 -10.61
CA LEU A 64 -10.19 -11.85 -10.37
C LEU A 64 -11.61 -12.43 -10.25
N GLY A 65 -11.81 -13.57 -10.91
CA GLY A 65 -13.00 -14.42 -10.80
C GLY A 65 -12.79 -15.66 -9.93
N ALA A 66 -11.54 -15.97 -9.58
CA ALA A 66 -11.18 -17.06 -8.65
C ALA A 66 -9.82 -16.78 -7.99
N SER A 67 -9.50 -17.56 -6.94
CA SER A 67 -8.13 -17.64 -6.43
C SER A 67 -7.21 -18.33 -7.44
N ILE A 68 -6.00 -17.79 -7.61
CA ILE A 68 -5.04 -18.22 -8.63
C ILE A 68 -3.76 -18.73 -7.96
N ASP A 69 -3.29 -19.89 -8.39
CA ASP A 69 -2.00 -20.45 -7.98
C ASP A 69 -1.02 -20.40 -9.17
N LEU A 70 0.00 -19.56 -9.05
CA LEU A 70 1.05 -19.38 -10.05
C LEU A 70 2.04 -20.55 -10.08
N GLY A 71 2.04 -21.41 -9.06
CA GLY A 71 3.08 -22.42 -8.90
C GLY A 71 4.46 -21.76 -8.77
N GLY A 72 5.33 -21.97 -9.75
CA GLY A 72 6.67 -21.35 -9.79
C GLY A 72 6.75 -20.05 -10.61
N GLU A 73 5.67 -19.68 -11.31
CA GLU A 73 5.64 -18.50 -12.18
C GLU A 73 5.63 -17.19 -11.38
N ILE A 74 6.06 -16.09 -12.02
CA ILE A 74 6.18 -14.76 -11.42
C ILE A 74 5.47 -13.74 -12.31
N LEU A 75 4.51 -12.99 -11.76
CA LEU A 75 3.88 -11.87 -12.46
C LEU A 75 4.88 -10.72 -12.57
N SER A 76 5.50 -10.56 -13.74
CA SER A 76 6.54 -9.55 -13.96
C SER A 76 5.95 -8.30 -14.61
N ILE A 77 5.76 -7.25 -13.82
CA ILE A 77 5.30 -5.94 -14.29
C ILE A 77 6.53 -5.16 -14.75
N THR A 78 6.61 -4.99 -16.07
CA THR A 78 7.71 -4.30 -16.73
C THR A 78 7.39 -2.83 -16.96
N GLN A 79 8.42 -2.04 -17.27
CA GLN A 79 8.27 -0.61 -17.60
C GLN A 79 7.31 -0.36 -18.77
N THR A 80 7.14 -1.31 -19.68
CA THR A 80 6.19 -1.22 -20.80
C THR A 80 4.74 -1.17 -20.30
N ARG A 81 4.44 -1.85 -19.19
CA ARG A 81 3.12 -1.81 -18.54
C ARG A 81 3.02 -0.66 -17.56
N GLY A 82 4.09 -0.37 -16.82
CA GLY A 82 4.20 0.81 -15.96
C GLY A 82 3.32 0.76 -14.71
N SER A 83 1.99 0.77 -14.87
CA SER A 83 1.02 0.79 -13.77
C SER A 83 -0.03 -0.30 -13.95
N ILE A 84 -0.18 -1.17 -12.96
CA ILE A 84 -1.19 -2.25 -12.98
C ILE A 84 -2.09 -2.17 -11.75
N THR A 85 -3.38 -2.41 -11.95
CA THR A 85 -4.38 -2.59 -10.90
C THR A 85 -4.98 -4.01 -10.98
N ILE A 86 -5.00 -4.72 -9.86
CA ILE A 86 -5.69 -6.01 -9.75
C ILE A 86 -6.77 -5.89 -8.67
N ARG A 87 -8.03 -6.10 -9.06
CA ARG A 87 -9.17 -6.22 -8.16
C ARG A 87 -9.39 -7.68 -7.81
N GLY A 88 -9.20 -8.05 -6.57
CA GLY A 88 -9.26 -9.43 -6.11
C GLY A 88 -10.64 -9.95 -5.80
N ASN A 89 -11.61 -9.10 -5.45
CA ASN A 89 -12.94 -9.53 -4.98
C ASN A 89 -12.86 -10.58 -3.83
N GLY A 90 -11.85 -10.47 -2.97
CA GLY A 90 -11.59 -11.38 -1.86
C GLY A 90 -10.80 -12.63 -2.26
N PHE A 91 -10.42 -12.78 -3.52
CA PHE A 91 -9.61 -13.90 -3.98
C PHE A 91 -8.11 -13.70 -3.68
N SER A 92 -7.39 -14.82 -3.72
CA SER A 92 -5.96 -14.87 -3.45
C SER A 92 -5.13 -15.12 -4.71
N ILE A 93 -3.89 -14.65 -4.70
CA ILE A 93 -2.85 -15.04 -5.65
C ILE A 93 -1.73 -15.70 -4.85
N THR A 94 -1.46 -16.96 -5.14
CA THR A 94 -0.44 -17.77 -4.46
C THR A 94 0.72 -18.04 -5.42
N GLY A 95 1.95 -18.02 -4.92
CA GLY A 95 3.12 -18.37 -5.74
C GLY A 95 4.30 -18.81 -4.88
N ASN A 96 5.09 -19.75 -5.41
CA ASN A 96 6.26 -20.36 -4.78
C ASN A 96 7.58 -20.02 -5.51
N GLY A 97 7.54 -19.12 -6.50
CA GLY A 97 8.74 -18.52 -7.08
C GLY A 97 9.48 -17.64 -6.08
N ASP A 98 10.50 -16.92 -6.54
CA ASP A 98 11.24 -15.97 -5.69
C ASP A 98 10.35 -14.86 -5.11
N CYS A 99 9.34 -14.46 -5.87
CA CYS A 99 8.24 -13.58 -5.47
C CYS A 99 6.97 -13.94 -6.27
N VAL A 100 5.80 -13.54 -5.80
CA VAL A 100 4.53 -13.68 -6.54
C VAL A 100 4.45 -12.64 -7.65
N ILE A 101 4.81 -11.39 -7.32
CA ILE A 101 4.82 -10.25 -8.24
C ILE A 101 6.20 -9.59 -8.21
N ARG A 102 6.75 -9.32 -9.40
CA ARG A 102 7.98 -8.57 -9.59
C ARG A 102 7.69 -7.24 -10.26
N LEU A 103 8.21 -6.16 -9.69
CA LEU A 103 8.12 -4.81 -10.25
C LEU A 103 9.51 -4.39 -10.78
N GLU A 104 9.57 -3.97 -12.04
CA GLU A 104 10.72 -3.23 -12.54
C GLU A 104 10.78 -1.82 -11.95
N ASP A 105 11.96 -1.20 -12.06
CA ASP A 105 12.22 0.17 -11.63
C ASP A 105 11.21 1.16 -12.24
N GLY A 106 10.59 1.97 -11.38
CA GLY A 106 9.55 2.95 -11.71
C GLY A 106 8.13 2.40 -11.85
N CYS A 107 7.91 1.10 -11.65
CA CYS A 107 6.57 0.51 -11.80
C CYS A 107 5.66 0.77 -10.60
N THR A 108 4.35 0.82 -10.88
CA THR A 108 3.29 0.99 -9.88
C THR A 108 2.34 -0.20 -9.86
N LEU A 109 1.96 -0.64 -8.67
CA LEU A 109 1.00 -1.72 -8.47
C LEU A 109 -0.10 -1.29 -7.49
N ARG A 110 -1.35 -1.45 -7.90
CA ARG A 110 -2.51 -1.30 -7.02
C ARG A 110 -3.23 -2.63 -6.84
N LEU A 111 -3.45 -3.05 -5.61
CA LEU A 111 -4.19 -4.26 -5.27
C LEU A 111 -5.40 -3.89 -4.44
N GLU A 112 -6.58 -4.35 -4.86
CA GLU A 112 -7.84 -4.06 -4.17
C GLU A 112 -8.53 -5.35 -3.78
N ASP A 113 -8.70 -5.58 -2.48
CA ASP A 113 -9.39 -6.76 -1.96
C ASP A 113 -8.74 -8.08 -2.43
N VAL A 114 -7.40 -8.13 -2.37
CA VAL A 114 -6.56 -9.28 -2.76
C VAL A 114 -5.78 -9.79 -1.56
N SER A 115 -5.61 -11.10 -1.45
CA SER A 115 -4.63 -11.74 -0.57
C SER A 115 -3.46 -12.34 -1.36
N LEU A 116 -2.23 -11.86 -1.15
CA LEU A 116 -1.04 -12.51 -1.72
C LEU A 116 -0.48 -13.55 -0.74
N ILE A 117 -0.14 -14.73 -1.27
CA ILE A 117 0.48 -15.81 -0.51
C ILE A 117 1.82 -16.17 -1.17
N GLY A 118 2.92 -15.75 -0.54
CA GLY A 118 4.27 -15.96 -1.04
C GLY A 118 4.98 -17.13 -0.36
N GLY A 119 5.33 -18.17 -1.12
CA GLY A 119 6.16 -19.28 -0.65
C GLY A 119 7.60 -18.85 -0.27
N ARG A 120 8.05 -17.73 -0.82
CA ARG A 120 9.26 -17.01 -0.39
C ARG A 120 8.93 -15.55 -0.12
N ASN A 121 9.00 -14.69 -1.13
CA ASN A 121 8.53 -13.30 -1.03
C ASN A 121 7.17 -13.16 -1.71
N ALA A 122 6.42 -12.10 -1.43
CA ALA A 122 5.21 -11.80 -2.20
C ALA A 122 5.48 -10.74 -3.29
N ILE A 123 6.07 -9.59 -2.93
CA ILE A 123 6.40 -8.53 -3.88
C ILE A 123 7.90 -8.27 -3.89
N GLY A 124 8.52 -8.29 -5.07
CA GLY A 124 9.92 -7.94 -5.28
C GLY A 124 10.09 -6.76 -6.23
N CYS A 125 10.64 -5.64 -5.75
CA CYS A 125 10.92 -4.46 -6.55
C CYS A 125 12.41 -4.40 -6.92
N LEU A 126 12.71 -4.35 -8.23
CA LEU A 126 14.09 -4.32 -8.74
C LEU A 126 14.75 -2.94 -8.66
N GLY A 127 13.97 -1.90 -8.42
CA GLY A 127 14.40 -0.52 -8.23
C GLY A 127 13.34 0.22 -7.39
N ASP A 128 13.11 1.48 -7.71
CA ASP A 128 12.08 2.30 -7.07
C ASP A 128 10.70 1.81 -7.52
N ALA A 129 9.73 1.79 -6.62
CA ALA A 129 8.38 1.32 -6.93
C ALA A 129 7.32 1.98 -6.07
N ALA A 130 6.10 2.03 -6.60
CA ALA A 130 4.92 2.47 -5.86
C ALA A 130 3.91 1.33 -5.72
N ILE A 131 3.37 1.15 -4.52
CA ILE A 131 2.33 0.17 -4.23
C ILE A 131 1.14 0.82 -3.54
N GLY A 132 -0.07 0.32 -3.76
CA GLY A 132 -1.24 0.87 -3.07
C GLY A 132 -2.50 0.03 -3.15
N GLY A 133 -3.58 0.56 -2.58
CA GLY A 133 -4.87 -0.11 -2.44
C GLY A 133 -5.03 -0.80 -1.08
N THR A 134 -6.04 -1.66 -0.95
CA THR A 134 -6.31 -2.41 0.29
C THR A 134 -6.08 -3.89 0.08
N PHE A 135 -5.03 -4.45 0.68
CA PHE A 135 -4.65 -5.86 0.48
C PHE A 135 -3.88 -6.43 1.67
N SER A 136 -3.78 -7.76 1.70
CA SER A 136 -2.97 -8.47 2.68
C SER A 136 -1.93 -9.38 2.03
N ILE A 137 -0.80 -9.55 2.71
CA ILE A 137 0.26 -10.46 2.32
C ILE A 137 0.56 -11.42 3.47
N ASN A 138 0.60 -12.71 3.14
CA ASN A 138 1.20 -13.73 3.98
C ASN A 138 2.39 -14.35 3.23
N SER A 139 3.59 -14.26 3.77
CA SER A 139 4.79 -14.78 3.11
C SER A 139 5.67 -15.59 4.05
N VAL A 140 6.38 -16.58 3.52
CA VAL A 140 7.38 -17.30 4.33
C VAL A 140 8.55 -16.39 4.66
N ALA A 141 9.24 -15.82 3.66
CA ALA A 141 10.39 -14.95 3.85
C ALA A 141 9.94 -13.50 4.06
N HIS A 142 9.99 -12.63 3.07
CA HIS A 142 9.60 -11.22 3.22
C HIS A 142 8.28 -10.91 2.50
N CYS A 143 7.42 -10.05 3.05
CA CYS A 143 6.21 -9.67 2.31
C CYS A 143 6.60 -8.81 1.10
N ILE A 144 7.40 -7.75 1.33
CA ILE A 144 7.84 -6.82 0.29
C ILE A 144 9.35 -6.60 0.40
N THR A 145 10.06 -6.79 -0.70
CA THR A 145 11.49 -6.49 -0.82
C THR A 145 11.74 -5.51 -1.95
N GLY A 146 12.38 -4.38 -1.66
CA GLY A 146 12.81 -3.41 -2.66
C GLY A 146 14.33 -3.24 -2.67
N VAL A 147 14.90 -3.16 -3.87
CA VAL A 147 16.29 -2.71 -4.05
C VAL A 147 16.38 -1.19 -3.92
N GLY A 148 15.38 -0.47 -4.44
CA GLY A 148 15.25 0.99 -4.33
C GLY A 148 14.24 1.42 -3.27
N ASP A 149 13.70 2.62 -3.47
CA ASP A 149 12.74 3.25 -2.57
C ASP A 149 11.32 2.74 -2.83
N LEU A 150 10.60 2.47 -1.75
CA LEU A 150 9.22 2.03 -1.81
C LEU A 150 8.28 3.16 -1.41
N THR A 151 7.33 3.49 -2.28
CA THR A 151 6.24 4.42 -1.95
C THR A 151 4.94 3.66 -1.74
N VAL A 152 4.28 3.86 -0.60
CA VAL A 152 2.90 3.42 -0.36
C VAL A 152 1.96 4.56 -0.69
N ALA A 153 1.12 4.35 -1.71
CA ALA A 153 0.21 5.36 -2.23
C ALA A 153 -0.83 5.81 -1.18
N GLN A 154 -1.37 7.01 -1.38
CA GLN A 154 -2.36 7.62 -0.47
C GLN A 154 -3.55 6.69 -0.21
N ASN A 155 -4.08 6.75 1.02
CA ASN A 155 -5.26 6.00 1.45
C ASN A 155 -5.16 4.48 1.20
N SER A 156 -3.95 3.93 1.20
CA SER A 156 -3.72 2.48 1.07
C SER A 156 -3.68 1.81 2.44
N LYS A 157 -4.07 0.54 2.50
CA LYS A 157 -4.09 -0.26 3.74
C LYS A 157 -3.45 -1.62 3.49
N LEU A 158 -2.30 -1.83 4.09
CA LEU A 158 -1.48 -3.02 3.89
C LEU A 158 -1.40 -3.82 5.18
N GLN A 159 -1.82 -5.08 5.12
CA GLN A 159 -1.61 -6.03 6.22
C GLN A 159 -0.55 -7.05 5.83
N LEU A 160 0.60 -7.02 6.50
CA LEU A 160 1.79 -7.77 6.11
C LEU A 160 2.19 -8.73 7.23
N SER A 161 2.20 -10.03 6.95
CA SER A 161 2.63 -11.05 7.88
C SER A 161 3.69 -11.94 7.24
N SER A 162 4.90 -11.87 7.79
CA SER A 162 6.03 -12.70 7.37
C SER A 162 6.40 -13.71 8.45
N ASN A 163 6.66 -14.96 8.04
CA ASN A 163 6.97 -16.03 8.99
C ASN A 163 8.43 -15.98 9.47
N VAL A 164 9.38 -15.85 8.55
CA VAL A 164 10.83 -15.89 8.86
C VAL A 164 11.58 -14.65 8.40
N GLY A 165 10.91 -13.64 7.84
CA GLY A 165 11.54 -12.43 7.33
C GLY A 165 10.90 -11.15 7.85
N CYS A 166 10.70 -10.20 6.95
CA CYS A 166 10.19 -8.86 7.27
C CYS A 166 8.89 -8.57 6.53
N GLY A 167 8.05 -7.70 7.09
CA GLY A 167 6.93 -7.13 6.36
C GLY A 167 7.45 -6.28 5.19
N VAL A 168 8.32 -5.31 5.48
CA VAL A 168 8.97 -4.49 4.44
C VAL A 168 10.48 -4.47 4.64
N LYS A 169 11.21 -4.70 3.55
CA LYS A 169 12.65 -4.45 3.45
C LYS A 169 12.94 -3.62 2.21
N ALA A 170 13.44 -2.41 2.35
CA ALA A 170 13.70 -1.49 1.24
C ALA A 170 14.90 -0.58 1.51
N LYS A 171 15.31 0.21 0.50
CA LYS A 171 16.33 1.25 0.66
C LYS A 171 15.77 2.43 1.47
N GLY A 172 14.70 3.04 0.99
CA GLY A 172 13.84 4.02 1.67
C GLY A 172 12.37 3.58 1.64
N LEU A 173 11.55 4.22 2.48
CA LEU A 173 10.10 3.97 2.53
C LEU A 173 9.34 5.28 2.76
N SER A 174 8.35 5.55 1.90
CA SER A 174 7.44 6.69 2.04
C SER A 174 6.00 6.20 2.12
N LEU A 175 5.34 6.44 3.25
CA LEU A 175 3.89 6.30 3.37
C LEU A 175 3.27 7.65 3.03
N LEU A 176 2.48 7.71 1.95
CA LEU A 176 1.78 8.94 1.57
C LEU A 176 0.50 9.12 2.38
N GLN A 177 -0.02 10.34 2.39
CA GLN A 177 -1.18 10.77 3.18
C GLN A 177 -2.28 9.71 3.35
N GLY A 178 -2.67 9.46 4.60
CA GLY A 178 -3.77 8.56 4.96
C GLY A 178 -3.49 7.07 4.74
N SER A 179 -2.26 6.69 4.40
CA SER A 179 -1.89 5.27 4.24
C SER A 179 -1.55 4.59 5.57
N GLU A 180 -1.78 3.28 5.60
CA GLU A 180 -1.60 2.42 6.76
C GLU A 180 -0.82 1.17 6.38
N ILE A 181 0.20 0.83 7.18
CA ILE A 181 0.85 -0.48 7.16
C ILE A 181 0.73 -1.09 8.55
N VAL A 182 0.24 -2.32 8.62
CA VAL A 182 0.33 -3.19 9.79
C VAL A 182 1.21 -4.37 9.43
N ALA A 183 2.40 -4.44 10.02
CA ALA A 183 3.43 -5.41 9.66
C ALA A 183 3.88 -6.25 10.86
N ASN A 184 3.99 -7.56 10.63
CA ASN A 184 4.65 -8.51 11.52
C ASN A 184 5.77 -9.26 10.76
N GLY A 185 6.94 -9.38 11.39
CA GLY A 185 8.02 -10.22 10.87
C GLY A 185 9.03 -10.68 11.92
N ALA A 186 9.48 -11.92 11.78
CA ALA A 186 10.47 -12.56 12.65
C ALA A 186 11.88 -11.95 12.56
N LEU A 187 12.27 -11.34 11.44
CA LEU A 187 13.54 -10.61 11.30
C LEU A 187 13.36 -9.09 11.50
N GLY A 188 12.28 -8.70 12.17
CA GLY A 188 11.80 -7.33 12.25
C GLY A 188 10.71 -7.05 11.22
N ALA A 189 9.69 -6.28 11.60
CA ALA A 189 8.57 -5.97 10.73
C ALA A 189 8.96 -5.00 9.60
N ILE A 190 9.77 -3.98 9.90
CA ILE A 190 10.20 -2.96 8.94
C ILE A 190 11.72 -2.80 9.00
N SER A 191 12.39 -2.86 7.84
CA SER A 191 13.84 -2.68 7.73
C SER A 191 14.17 -1.75 6.56
N ILE A 192 14.57 -0.52 6.89
CA ILE A 192 14.99 0.52 5.95
C ILE A 192 16.51 0.70 6.08
N ALA A 193 17.24 0.35 5.02
CA ALA A 193 18.67 0.05 5.09
C ALA A 193 19.57 1.02 4.32
N GLY A 194 19.07 2.18 3.90
CA GLY A 194 19.89 3.14 3.18
C GLY A 194 19.42 4.58 3.32
N ASP A 195 18.15 4.81 2.99
CA ASP A 195 17.56 6.14 2.90
C ASP A 195 16.55 6.35 4.04
N ASP A 196 15.72 7.39 3.92
CA ASP A 196 14.80 7.82 4.96
C ASP A 196 13.51 6.99 5.02
N LEU A 197 12.88 7.03 6.20
CA LEU A 197 11.51 6.61 6.42
C LEU A 197 10.63 7.85 6.58
N LEU A 198 9.76 8.09 5.60
CA LEU A 198 8.77 9.18 5.64
C LEU A 198 7.39 8.64 6.01
N LEU A 199 6.85 9.16 7.10
CA LEU A 199 5.44 9.04 7.48
C LEU A 199 4.76 10.39 7.22
N ASP A 200 4.08 10.49 6.07
CA ASP A 200 3.36 11.71 5.66
C ASP A 200 2.11 11.96 6.53
N GLU A 201 1.37 13.02 6.23
CA GLU A 201 0.21 13.42 7.04
C GLU A 201 -0.81 12.29 7.26
N ALA A 202 -1.29 12.17 8.50
CA ALA A 202 -2.31 11.19 8.89
C ALA A 202 -2.00 9.74 8.48
N THR A 203 -0.73 9.36 8.42
CA THR A 203 -0.30 7.98 8.15
C THR A 203 -0.22 7.14 9.42
N THR A 204 -0.28 5.83 9.28
CA THR A 204 -0.12 4.89 10.40
C THR A 204 0.83 3.76 10.02
N LEU A 205 1.87 3.58 10.82
CA LEU A 205 2.78 2.44 10.71
C LEU A 205 2.76 1.65 12.02
N ILE A 206 2.34 0.39 11.96
CA ILE A 206 2.38 -0.56 13.07
C ILE A 206 3.38 -1.65 12.72
N ALA A 207 4.46 -1.75 13.49
CA ALA A 207 5.53 -2.72 13.28
C ALA A 207 5.70 -3.60 14.53
N THR A 208 5.44 -4.90 14.39
CA THR A 208 5.51 -5.86 15.50
C THR A 208 6.47 -7.00 15.20
N THR A 209 7.24 -7.43 16.20
CA THR A 209 7.99 -8.68 16.14
C THR A 209 7.94 -9.40 17.48
N ASP A 210 7.91 -10.73 17.43
CA ASP A 210 7.97 -11.59 18.60
C ASP A 210 9.38 -12.19 18.82
N GLU A 211 10.33 -11.80 17.98
CA GLU A 211 11.65 -12.41 17.89
C GLU A 211 12.77 -11.44 18.27
N ASN A 212 14.01 -11.92 18.26
CA ASN A 212 15.19 -11.18 18.75
C ASN A 212 15.80 -10.22 17.71
N TYR A 213 14.95 -9.46 17.01
CA TYR A 213 15.31 -8.40 16.05
C TYR A 213 14.57 -7.12 16.40
N ASN A 214 15.02 -5.95 15.92
CA ASN A 214 14.24 -4.72 16.10
C ASN A 214 12.89 -4.85 15.38
N ALA A 215 11.79 -4.37 15.98
CA ALA A 215 10.52 -4.36 15.27
C ALA A 215 10.59 -3.42 14.05
N LEU A 216 11.29 -2.30 14.21
CA LEU A 216 11.63 -1.36 13.15
C LEU A 216 13.12 -1.02 13.17
N LYS A 217 13.76 -1.07 11.99
CA LYS A 217 15.09 -0.50 11.76
C LYS A 217 15.03 0.58 10.67
N CYS A 218 15.58 1.76 10.94
CA CYS A 218 15.74 2.85 9.99
C CYS A 218 17.17 3.39 10.04
N GLU A 219 17.96 3.14 9.00
CA GLU A 219 19.35 3.61 8.92
C GLU A 219 19.47 5.08 8.52
N GLY A 220 18.42 5.67 7.95
CA GLY A 220 18.30 7.11 7.68
C GLY A 220 17.42 7.83 8.70
N THR A 221 16.91 9.00 8.31
CA THR A 221 16.02 9.82 9.12
C THR A 221 14.62 9.22 9.13
N LEU A 222 14.00 9.10 10.31
CA LEU A 222 12.55 8.97 10.41
C LEU A 222 11.93 10.37 10.45
N LEU A 223 11.25 10.75 9.38
CA LEU A 223 10.47 11.98 9.28
C LEU A 223 8.99 11.68 9.51
N MET A 224 8.41 12.27 10.56
CA MET A 224 6.99 12.14 10.88
C MET A 224 6.28 13.49 10.74
N ARG A 225 5.27 13.54 9.87
CA ARG A 225 4.45 14.75 9.67
C ARG A 225 3.20 14.75 10.54
N ASN A 226 2.50 15.87 10.52
CA ASN A 226 1.31 16.11 11.31
C ASN A 226 0.26 14.98 11.17
N GLY A 227 -0.14 14.41 12.30
CA GLY A 227 -1.07 13.28 12.39
C GLY A 227 -0.47 11.92 12.08
N ALA A 228 0.82 11.82 11.75
CA ALA A 228 1.49 10.53 11.57
C ALA A 228 1.58 9.77 12.90
N THR A 229 1.34 8.47 12.85
CA THR A 229 1.35 7.57 14.00
C THR A 229 2.30 6.40 13.75
N LEU A 230 3.23 6.18 14.68
CA LEU A 230 4.14 5.04 14.65
C LEU A 230 3.97 4.20 15.92
N HIS A 231 3.57 2.95 15.76
CA HIS A 231 3.50 1.97 16.85
C HIS A 231 4.53 0.87 16.59
N VAL A 232 5.50 0.73 17.48
CA VAL A 232 6.52 -0.32 17.40
C VAL A 232 6.45 -1.21 18.63
N THR A 233 6.46 -2.52 18.43
CA THR A 233 6.39 -3.49 19.53
C THR A 233 7.33 -4.65 19.29
N ASN A 234 8.25 -4.84 20.22
CA ASN A 234 9.12 -6.01 20.29
C ASN A 234 8.76 -6.83 21.53
N ASN A 235 8.18 -8.01 21.33
CA ASN A 235 7.87 -8.94 22.42
C ASN A 235 9.02 -9.91 22.74
N GLY A 236 10.10 -9.88 21.95
CA GLY A 236 11.33 -10.63 22.16
C GLY A 236 12.29 -9.90 23.11
N GLU A 237 13.57 -9.89 22.74
CA GLU A 237 14.61 -9.30 23.60
C GLU A 237 15.20 -7.98 23.13
N TYR A 238 14.92 -7.51 21.91
CA TYR A 238 15.63 -6.39 21.29
C TYR A 238 14.81 -5.08 21.30
N HIS A 239 15.24 -4.03 20.58
CA HIS A 239 14.57 -2.73 20.65
C HIS A 239 13.21 -2.74 19.96
N GLY A 240 12.31 -1.85 20.37
CA GLY A 240 11.10 -1.56 19.60
C GLY A 240 11.48 -0.97 18.24
N ALA A 241 12.26 0.11 18.26
CA ALA A 241 12.87 0.69 17.08
C ALA A 241 14.36 1.00 17.27
N GLU A 242 15.11 0.90 16.18
CA GLU A 242 16.47 1.43 16.02
C GLU A 242 16.46 2.39 14.84
N ILE A 243 16.74 3.67 15.09
CA ILE A 243 16.57 4.76 14.12
C ILE A 243 17.84 5.62 14.14
N HIS A 244 18.29 6.12 12.99
CA HIS A 244 19.47 6.96 12.94
C HIS A 244 19.23 8.36 13.51
N ASP A 245 18.28 9.09 12.94
CA ASP A 245 17.88 10.43 13.36
C ASP A 245 16.34 10.59 13.30
N LEU A 246 15.79 11.49 14.12
CA LEU A 246 14.35 11.79 14.16
C LEU A 246 14.07 13.24 13.78
N SER A 247 13.07 13.41 12.91
CA SER A 247 12.49 14.71 12.58
C SER A 247 10.98 14.66 12.66
N VAL A 248 10.39 15.71 13.24
CA VAL A 248 8.94 15.85 13.39
C VAL A 248 8.49 17.19 12.84
N GLU A 249 7.50 17.16 11.95
CA GLU A 249 6.86 18.33 11.35
C GLU A 249 5.39 18.39 11.80
N GLY A 250 5.11 19.10 12.90
CA GLY A 250 3.77 19.22 13.49
C GLY A 250 3.56 18.27 14.67
N VAL A 251 2.33 17.78 14.87
CA VAL A 251 2.00 16.85 15.97
C VAL A 251 2.02 15.42 15.45
N ALA A 252 2.92 14.59 15.99
CA ALA A 252 3.02 13.17 15.65
C ALA A 252 2.89 12.29 16.90
N ALA A 253 2.45 11.04 16.71
CA ALA A 253 2.26 10.07 17.78
C ALA A 253 3.25 8.90 17.66
N LEU A 254 3.89 8.55 18.78
CA LEU A 254 4.82 7.42 18.86
C LEU A 254 4.55 6.59 20.11
N GLU A 255 4.20 5.33 19.90
CA GLU A 255 4.12 4.30 20.94
C GLU A 255 5.20 3.25 20.68
N ALA A 256 6.17 3.16 21.59
CA ALA A 256 7.30 2.26 21.44
C ALA A 256 7.44 1.30 22.62
N VAL A 257 7.35 0.00 22.34
CA VAL A 257 7.55 -1.07 23.30
C VAL A 257 8.77 -1.91 22.90
N GLY A 258 9.80 -1.87 23.72
CA GLY A 258 11.02 -2.66 23.58
C GLY A 258 10.97 -3.98 24.35
N GLY A 259 11.75 -4.95 23.88
CA GLY A 259 11.85 -6.28 24.47
C GLY A 259 12.69 -6.31 25.75
N GLY A 260 12.85 -7.51 26.31
CA GLY A 260 13.40 -7.73 27.65
C GLY A 260 14.84 -7.23 27.90
N LYS A 261 15.63 -7.02 26.84
CA LYS A 261 17.00 -6.47 26.91
C LYS A 261 17.19 -5.18 26.09
N GLY A 262 16.15 -4.77 25.36
CA GLY A 262 16.15 -3.62 24.50
C GLY A 262 15.66 -2.35 25.19
N VAL A 263 15.36 -1.35 24.38
CA VAL A 263 14.68 -0.11 24.76
C VAL A 263 13.52 0.11 23.79
N GLY A 264 12.57 0.98 24.13
CA GLY A 264 11.49 1.32 23.21
C GLY A 264 12.05 1.88 21.91
N VAL A 265 12.92 2.88 22.00
CA VAL A 265 13.63 3.48 20.85
C VAL A 265 15.11 3.64 21.16
N PHE A 266 15.94 3.10 20.28
CA PHE A 266 17.38 3.38 20.22
C PHE A 266 17.65 4.34 19.06
N LEU A 267 18.32 5.45 19.35
CA LEU A 267 18.74 6.44 18.37
C LEU A 267 20.26 6.50 18.26
N PHE A 268 20.78 6.73 17.07
CA PHE A 268 22.20 7.02 16.91
C PHE A 268 22.47 8.49 17.23
N GLU A 269 21.72 9.39 16.61
CA GLU A 269 21.92 10.84 16.70
C GLU A 269 20.59 11.56 16.99
N GLN A 270 20.66 12.64 17.78
CA GLN A 270 19.54 13.56 17.97
C GLN A 270 20.05 14.99 18.17
N GLU A 271 19.96 15.83 17.13
CA GLU A 271 20.47 17.21 17.19
C GLU A 271 19.43 18.24 17.61
N LYS A 272 18.14 17.96 17.38
CA LYS A 272 17.03 18.88 17.69
C LYS A 272 16.13 18.34 18.78
N ASP A 273 15.42 19.23 19.45
CA ASP A 273 14.33 18.83 20.33
C ASP A 273 13.14 18.35 19.50
N VAL A 274 12.64 17.16 19.81
CA VAL A 274 11.46 16.55 19.20
C VAL A 274 10.47 16.12 20.27
N TYR A 275 9.19 16.29 19.96
CA TYR A 275 8.08 15.99 20.85
C TYR A 275 7.14 14.99 20.19
N PHE A 276 6.73 13.98 20.94
CA PHE A 276 5.73 13.01 20.51
C PHE A 276 4.59 12.93 21.52
N VAL A 277 3.37 12.76 21.02
CA VAL A 277 2.27 12.24 21.84
C VAL A 277 2.45 10.73 21.95
N GLY A 278 2.52 10.19 23.17
CA GLY A 278 2.58 8.74 23.37
C GLY A 278 3.56 8.30 24.45
N SER A 279 4.22 7.17 24.24
CA SER A 279 5.07 6.55 25.26
C SER A 279 6.21 5.73 24.68
N CYS A 280 7.27 5.56 25.46
CA CYS A 280 8.42 4.74 25.13
C CYS A 280 8.82 3.90 26.34
N THR A 281 8.76 2.58 26.22
CA THR A 281 9.03 1.64 27.32
C THR A 281 9.79 0.41 26.82
N PRO A 282 10.97 0.08 27.35
CA PRO A 282 11.79 0.89 28.27
C PRO A 282 12.15 2.25 27.69
N GLU A 283 12.60 3.19 28.53
CA GLU A 283 12.96 4.54 28.11
C GLU A 283 13.93 4.56 26.92
N LEU A 284 13.79 5.60 26.09
CA LEU A 284 14.63 5.80 24.91
C LEU A 284 16.11 5.95 25.28
N ARG A 285 17.00 5.65 24.33
CA ARG A 285 18.43 5.94 24.44
C ARG A 285 18.94 6.50 23.14
N PHE A 286 19.86 7.46 23.21
CA PHE A 286 20.59 7.95 22.05
C PHE A 286 22.09 8.02 22.34
N GLU A 287 22.94 7.87 21.31
CA GLU A 287 24.39 7.85 21.48
C GLU A 287 25.01 9.25 21.47
N VAL A 288 24.59 10.10 20.53
CA VAL A 288 25.16 11.45 20.32
C VAL A 288 24.08 12.50 20.03
N GLY A 289 24.46 13.77 20.14
CA GLY A 289 23.61 14.92 19.85
C GLY A 289 23.25 15.73 21.10
N ASN A 290 22.84 16.98 20.88
CA ASN A 290 22.47 17.93 21.95
C ASN A 290 20.97 18.16 22.07
N GLY A 291 20.16 17.52 21.22
CA GLY A 291 18.71 17.60 21.28
C GLY A 291 18.12 16.69 22.37
N SER A 292 16.79 16.66 22.40
CA SER A 292 16.00 15.82 23.31
C SER A 292 14.82 15.20 22.59
N VAL A 293 14.34 14.07 23.11
CA VAL A 293 13.10 13.43 22.66
C VAL A 293 12.16 13.37 23.86
N THR A 294 11.05 14.09 23.79
CA THR A 294 10.08 14.20 24.89
C THR A 294 8.77 13.54 24.51
N PHE A 295 8.27 12.66 25.37
CA PHE A 295 6.95 12.05 25.26
C PHE A 295 5.97 12.76 26.18
N VAL A 296 4.88 13.27 25.59
CA VAL A 296 3.79 13.95 26.29
C VAL A 296 2.50 13.14 26.21
N ALA A 297 1.61 13.35 27.18
CA ALA A 297 0.33 12.65 27.20
C ALA A 297 -0.70 13.29 26.25
N ASP A 298 -0.58 14.59 26.00
CA ASP A 298 -1.50 15.39 25.19
C ASP A 298 -0.74 16.39 24.32
N ALA A 299 -1.25 16.65 23.11
CA ALA A 299 -0.63 17.56 22.15
C ALA A 299 -0.54 19.01 22.65
N SER A 300 -1.40 19.42 23.59
CA SER A 300 -1.35 20.76 24.20
C SER A 300 -0.13 21.00 25.10
N GLU A 301 0.61 19.95 25.45
CA GLU A 301 1.85 20.03 26.23
C GLU A 301 3.09 20.30 25.36
N ILE A 302 2.94 20.23 24.02
CA ILE A 302 4.03 20.50 23.07
C ILE A 302 4.29 22.02 23.03
N PRO A 303 5.53 22.50 23.22
CA PRO A 303 5.85 23.91 23.12
C PRO A 303 5.50 24.48 21.75
N GLU A 304 4.96 25.70 21.72
CA GLU A 304 4.82 26.42 20.46
C GLU A 304 6.21 26.74 19.88
N PRO A 305 6.39 26.66 18.56
CA PRO A 305 7.65 27.02 17.94
C PRO A 305 7.98 28.49 18.27
N GLU A 306 9.20 28.75 18.73
CA GLU A 306 9.67 30.11 18.96
C GLU A 306 9.66 30.85 17.60
N ASN A 307 8.80 31.86 17.46
CA ASN A 307 8.80 32.71 16.29
C ASN A 307 10.05 33.59 16.34
N GLU A 308 11.09 33.24 15.57
CA GLU A 308 12.30 34.08 15.42
C GLU A 308 12.05 35.44 14.69
N ASN A 309 10.79 35.83 14.47
CA ASN A 309 10.39 37.05 13.75
C ASN A 309 9.69 38.09 14.63
N GLU A 310 10.00 38.16 15.92
CA GLU A 310 9.82 39.43 16.66
C GLU A 310 11.05 40.32 16.40
N GLU A 311 11.09 40.92 15.21
CA GLU A 311 11.95 42.07 14.94
C GLU A 311 11.66 43.14 16.00
N ASP A 312 12.68 43.41 16.80
CA ASP A 312 12.81 44.47 17.78
C ASP A 312 12.14 45.76 17.28
N GLY A 313 10.92 46.01 17.78
CA GLY A 313 10.14 47.21 17.51
C GLY A 313 10.81 48.43 18.13
N THR A 314 11.92 48.85 17.55
CA THR A 314 12.53 50.15 17.81
C THR A 314 11.66 51.21 17.15
N GLU A 315 10.87 51.90 17.97
CA GLU A 315 10.20 53.15 17.59
C GLU A 315 11.24 54.09 16.93
N PRO A 316 10.95 54.70 15.76
CA PRO A 316 11.79 55.76 15.27
C PRO A 316 11.58 56.99 16.16
N ASP A 317 12.67 57.42 16.82
CA ASP A 317 12.75 58.65 17.60
C ASP A 317 12.07 59.81 16.85
N ALA A 318 11.06 60.39 17.51
CA ALA A 318 10.38 61.59 17.03
C ALA A 318 11.37 62.76 16.96
N VAL A 319 11.56 63.27 15.75
CA VAL A 319 12.33 64.48 15.46
C VAL A 319 11.69 65.67 16.20
N ALA A 320 12.42 66.25 17.15
CA ALA A 320 12.09 67.55 17.72
C ALA A 320 12.35 68.64 16.67
N MET A 321 11.28 69.17 16.07
CA MET A 321 11.33 70.42 15.33
C MET A 321 11.23 71.59 16.31
N GLU A 322 12.32 72.34 16.48
CA GLU A 322 12.28 73.70 17.00
C GLU A 322 12.30 74.70 15.83
N GLU A 323 11.25 75.49 15.72
CA GLU A 323 11.23 76.84 15.13
C GLU A 323 10.22 77.68 15.95
N PRO A 324 10.29 79.03 15.99
CA PRO A 324 11.19 79.93 15.25
C PRO A 324 12.11 80.82 16.11
#